data_AF-R6R857-F1
#
_entry.id   AF-R6R857-F1
#
_cell.length_a   1.000
_cell.length_b   1.000
_cell.length_c   1.000
_cell.angle_alpha   90.00
_cell.angle_beta   90.00
_cell.angle_gamma   90.00
#
_symmetry.space_group_name_H-M   'P 1'
#
loop_
_entity.id
_entity.type
_entity.pdbx_description
1 polymer ?
#
loop_
_entity_poly.entity_id
_entity_poly.type
_entity_poly.pdbx_seq_one_letter_code
_entity_poly.pdbx_strand_id
1 'polypeptide(L)'
;MPLCVISTSIFILQFICVMLAPLFGISIQEAYIPYFTNLLNMFMTYYLTLVLTSILIFIIEHKRIKNVSFGKKILAVLVNPFFLFLSIPMEFVALFTKNVNWTCIPHIDTTNFGDLNEGVCKTQEIKTFND
;
A
#
# COMPACT_ATOMS: atom_id res chain seq x y z
N MET A 1 -13.81 3.97 1.36
CA MET A 1 -14.11 3.17 2.57
C MET A 1 -12.79 2.72 3.16
N PRO A 2 -12.58 2.79 4.49
CA PRO A 2 -11.30 2.47 5.13
C PRO A 2 -11.12 0.94 5.26
N LEU A 3 -11.05 0.25 4.12
CA LEU A 3 -11.06 -1.21 4.06
C LEU A 3 -9.82 -1.82 4.72
N CYS A 4 -8.66 -1.16 4.64
CA CYS A 4 -7.44 -1.64 5.28
C CYS A 4 -7.55 -1.55 6.81
N VAL A 5 -8.10 -0.46 7.35
CA VAL A 5 -8.29 -0.30 8.80
C VAL A 5 -9.32 -1.31 9.34
N ILE A 6 -10.43 -1.52 8.62
CA ILE A 6 -11.44 -2.51 9.03
C ILE A 6 -10.83 -3.92 9.01
N SER A 7 -10.13 -4.28 7.93
CA SER A 7 -9.55 -5.62 7.77
C SER A 7 -8.48 -5.93 8.83
N THR A 8 -7.59 -4.97 9.11
CA THR A 8 -6.58 -5.11 10.17
C THR A 8 -7.21 -5.25 11.55
N SER A 9 -8.29 -4.51 11.83
CA SER A 9 -9.02 -4.61 13.10
C SER A 9 -9.67 -5.98 13.29
N ILE A 10 -10.32 -6.51 12.25
CA ILE A 10 -10.91 -7.88 12.26
C ILE A 10 -9.82 -8.93 12.44
N PHE A 11 -8.67 -8.76 11.79
CA PHE A 11 -7.55 -9.67 11.90
C PHE A 11 -7.02 -9.77 13.34
N ILE A 12 -6.87 -8.63 14.03
CA ILE A 12 -6.46 -8.58 15.44
C ILE A 12 -7.50 -9.26 16.33
N LEU A 13 -8.79 -8.97 16.13
CA LEU A 13 -9.87 -9.61 16.88
C LEU A 13 -9.86 -11.13 16.69
N GLN A 14 -9.70 -11.60 15.45
CA GLN A 14 -9.62 -13.02 15.14
C GLN A 14 -8.41 -13.69 15.80
N PHE A 15 -7.25 -13.04 15.80
CA PHE A 15 -6.06 -13.52 16.50
C PHE A 15 -6.31 -13.70 18.00
N ILE A 16 -6.97 -12.73 18.64
CA ILE A 16 -7.36 -12.81 20.06
C ILE A 16 -8.31 -14.00 20.28
N CYS A 17 -9.35 -14.15 19.45
CA CYS A 17 -10.28 -15.26 19.57
C CYS A 17 -9.60 -16.64 19.46
N VAL A 18 -8.64 -16.80 18.54
CA VAL A 18 -7.86 -18.04 18.39
C VAL A 18 -7.00 -18.29 19.63
N MET A 19 -6.40 -17.27 20.22
CA MET A 19 -5.63 -17.40 21.46
C MET A 19 -6.49 -17.81 22.67
N LEU A 20 -7.78 -17.46 22.69
CA LEU A 20 -8.73 -17.90 23.72
C LEU A 20 -9.32 -19.30 23.43
N ALA A 21 -9.11 -19.89 22.25
CA ALA A 21 -9.68 -21.19 21.90
C ALA A 21 -9.36 -22.33 22.90
N PRO A 22 -8.15 -22.41 23.50
CA PRO A 22 -7.85 -23.43 24.51
C PRO A 22 -8.71 -23.32 25.78
N LEU A 23 -9.24 -22.14 26.10
CA LEU A 23 -10.15 -21.94 27.24
C LEU A 23 -11.49 -22.70 27.07
N PHE A 24 -11.88 -22.97 25.82
CA PHE A 24 -13.10 -23.69 25.47
C PHE A 24 -12.89 -25.21 25.32
N GLY A 25 -11.72 -25.73 25.70
CA GLY A 25 -11.41 -27.16 25.68
C GLY A 25 -10.88 -27.70 24.35
N ILE A 26 -10.53 -26.82 23.40
CA ILE A 26 -9.88 -27.20 22.14
C ILE A 26 -8.38 -27.39 22.39
N SER A 27 -7.79 -28.45 21.83
CA SER A 27 -6.34 -28.67 21.93
C SER A 27 -5.57 -27.57 21.19
N ILE A 28 -4.45 -27.11 21.76
CA ILE A 28 -3.65 -26.00 21.21
C ILE A 28 -3.21 -26.32 19.76
N GLN A 29 -2.85 -27.57 19.50
CA GLN A 29 -2.43 -28.03 18.18
C GLN A 29 -3.55 -27.97 17.14
N GLU A 30 -4.77 -28.39 17.51
CA GLU A 30 -5.93 -28.35 16.61
C GLU A 30 -6.40 -26.93 16.32
N ALA A 31 -6.23 -25.98 17.25
CA ALA A 31 -6.60 -24.60 17.03
C ALA A 31 -5.55 -23.83 16.19
N TYR A 32 -4.27 -23.95 16.54
CA TYR A 32 -3.24 -23.05 16.02
C TYR A 32 -2.72 -23.47 14.66
N ILE A 33 -2.46 -24.77 14.45
CA ILE A 33 -1.92 -25.27 13.19
C ILE A 33 -2.78 -24.88 11.98
N PRO A 34 -4.10 -25.16 11.95
CA PRO A 34 -4.92 -24.79 10.80
C PRO A 34 -5.07 -23.28 10.64
N TYR A 35 -5.06 -22.52 11.73
CA TYR A 35 -5.10 -21.06 11.64
C TYR A 35 -3.84 -20.50 10.96
N PHE A 36 -2.65 -20.92 11.41
CA PHE A 36 -1.39 -20.44 10.84
C PHE A 36 -1.16 -20.94 9.41
N THR A 37 -1.56 -22.16 9.06
CA THR A 37 -1.45 -22.64 7.68
C THR A 37 -2.39 -21.89 6.75
N ASN A 38 -3.63 -21.63 7.16
CA ASN A 38 -4.56 -20.80 6.38
C ASN A 38 -4.06 -19.36 6.24
N LEU A 39 -3.50 -18.79 7.31
CA LEU A 39 -2.90 -17.46 7.28
C LEU A 39 -1.74 -17.38 6.29
N LEU A 40 -0.83 -18.35 6.34
CA LEU A 40 0.31 -18.43 5.44
C LEU A 40 -0.15 -18.60 3.99
N ASN A 41 -1.13 -19.49 3.74
CA ASN A 41 -1.70 -19.68 2.41
C ASN A 41 -2.33 -18.39 1.88
N MET A 42 -3.12 -17.69 2.70
CA MET A 42 -3.74 -16.41 2.32
C MET A 42 -2.69 -15.37 1.93
N PHE A 43 -1.64 -15.19 2.74
CA PHE A 43 -0.56 -14.25 2.44
C PHE A 43 0.20 -14.64 1.16
N MET A 44 0.51 -15.92 0.99
CA MET A 44 1.21 -16.41 -0.20
C MET A 44 0.38 -16.23 -1.47
N THR A 45 -0.91 -16.58 -1.45
CA THR A 45 -1.81 -16.39 -2.59
C THR A 45 -1.93 -14.91 -2.94
N TYR A 46 -2.15 -14.04 -1.96
CA TYR A 46 -2.25 -12.61 -2.19
C TYR A 46 -0.96 -12.01 -2.78
N TYR A 47 0.19 -12.38 -2.21
CA TYR A 47 1.49 -11.95 -2.69
C TYR A 47 1.71 -12.37 -4.16
N LEU A 48 1.44 -13.63 -4.49
CA LEU A 48 1.57 -14.15 -5.85
C LEU A 48 0.63 -13.43 -6.83
N THR A 49 -0.64 -13.21 -6.46
CA THR A 49 -1.60 -12.49 -7.30
C THR A 49 -1.11 -11.07 -7.62
N LEU A 50 -0.58 -10.35 -6.63
CA LEU A 50 -0.08 -8.99 -6.83
C LEU A 50 1.19 -8.94 -7.67
N VAL A 51 2.12 -9.88 -7.46
CA VAL A 51 3.32 -10.01 -8.28
C VAL A 51 2.94 -10.27 -9.74
N LEU A 52 2.01 -11.21 -10.00
CA LEU A 52 1.52 -11.51 -11.35
C LEU A 52 0.83 -10.29 -11.97
N THR A 53 0.03 -9.56 -11.19
CA THR A 53 -0.64 -8.34 -11.64
C THR A 53 0.38 -7.27 -12.01
N SER A 54 1.42 -7.05 -11.21
CA SER A 54 2.50 -6.12 -11.53
C SER A 54 3.25 -6.51 -12.80
N ILE A 55 3.57 -7.80 -12.98
CA ILE A 55 4.21 -8.29 -14.20
C ILE A 55 3.34 -7.97 -15.43
N LEU A 56 2.04 -8.23 -15.33
CA LEU A 56 1.09 -7.95 -16.40
C LEU A 56 1.03 -6.46 -16.73
N ILE A 57 1.03 -5.58 -15.72
CA ILE A 57 1.09 -4.11 -15.91
C ILE A 57 2.37 -3.72 -16.65
N PHE A 58 3.53 -4.26 -16.26
CA PHE A 58 4.79 -3.98 -16.96
C PHE A 58 4.78 -4.43 -18.42
N ILE A 59 4.08 -5.52 -18.75
CA ILE A 59 3.92 -6.00 -20.12
C ILE A 59 3.00 -5.05 -20.91
N ILE A 60 1.84 -4.67 -20.36
CA ILE A 60 0.89 -3.77 -21.02
C ILE A 60 1.49 -2.38 -21.23
N GLU A 61 2.14 -1.83 -20.20
CA GLU A 61 2.67 -0.47 -20.20
C GLU A 61 4.13 -0.36 -20.66
N HIS A 62 4.68 -1.42 -21.26
CA HIS A 62 6.08 -1.45 -21.72
C HIS A 62 6.45 -0.25 -22.62
N LYS A 63 5.48 0.30 -23.37
CA LYS A 63 5.68 1.48 -24.23
C LYS A 63 5.81 2.80 -23.46
N ARG A 64 5.17 2.92 -22.29
CA ARG A 64 5.24 4.11 -21.44
C ARG A 64 6.46 4.08 -20.53
N ILE A 65 6.82 2.91 -20.01
CA ILE A 65 7.93 2.72 -19.07
C ILE A 65 9.24 2.50 -19.85
N LYS A 66 9.76 3.57 -20.44
CA LYS A 66 11.08 3.59 -21.10
C LYS A 66 12.16 4.02 -20.11
N ASN A 67 13.40 3.55 -20.28
CA ASN A 67 14.58 3.89 -19.46
C ASN A 67 14.63 3.39 -18.00
N VAL A 68 14.03 2.23 -17.68
CA VAL A 68 14.18 1.59 -16.36
C VAL A 68 15.06 0.34 -16.47
N SER A 69 16.13 0.28 -15.66
CA SER A 69 17.01 -0.90 -15.56
C SER A 69 16.22 -2.15 -15.14
N PHE A 70 16.58 -3.31 -15.69
CA PHE A 70 15.92 -4.59 -15.43
C PHE A 70 15.86 -4.93 -13.93
N GLY A 71 16.94 -4.67 -13.19
CA GLY A 71 16.97 -4.90 -11.73
C GLY A 71 15.95 -4.05 -10.97
N LYS A 72 15.76 -2.79 -11.38
CA LYS A 72 14.76 -1.90 -10.79
C LYS A 72 13.33 -2.37 -11.08
N LYS A 73 13.09 -2.98 -12.25
CA LYS A 73 11.79 -3.58 -12.59
C LYS A 73 11.46 -4.76 -11.69
N ILE A 74 12.41 -5.68 -11.49
CA ILE A 74 12.22 -6.82 -10.58
C ILE A 74 11.95 -6.35 -9.16
N LEU A 75 12.74 -5.39 -8.67
CA LEU A 75 12.56 -4.85 -7.32
C LEU A 75 11.19 -4.16 -7.18
N ALA A 76 10.75 -3.39 -8.19
CA ALA A 76 9.43 -2.79 -8.18
C ALA A 76 8.30 -3.83 -8.10
N VAL A 77 8.40 -4.93 -8.87
CA VAL A 77 7.43 -6.04 -8.83
C VAL A 77 7.40 -6.73 -7.45
N LEU A 78 8.56 -6.99 -6.86
CA LEU A 78 8.66 -7.67 -5.55
C LEU A 78 8.27 -6.76 -4.37
N VAL A 79 8.53 -5.45 -4.48
CA VAL A 79 8.17 -4.48 -3.44
C VAL A 79 6.70 -4.08 -3.54
N ASN A 80 6.07 -4.19 -4.71
CA ASN A 80 4.68 -3.78 -4.93
C ASN A 80 3.69 -4.35 -3.88
N PRO A 81 3.72 -5.64 -3.51
CA PRO A 81 2.83 -6.16 -2.48
C PRO A 81 2.99 -5.51 -1.12
N PHE A 82 4.20 -5.05 -0.79
CA PHE A 82 4.47 -4.35 0.46
C PHE A 82 3.99 -2.89 0.46
N PHE A 83 3.83 -2.29 -0.73
CA PHE A 83 3.32 -0.92 -0.84
C PHE A 83 1.92 -0.77 -0.23
N LEU A 84 1.11 -1.82 -0.26
CA LEU A 84 -0.23 -1.85 0.35
C LEU A 84 -0.21 -1.67 1.88
N PHE A 85 0.89 -1.97 2.56
CA PHE A 85 0.99 -1.70 3.99
C PHE A 85 0.99 -0.20 4.30
N LEU A 86 1.43 0.65 3.37
CA LEU A 86 1.34 2.11 3.53
C LEU A 86 -0.12 2.60 3.52
N SER A 87 -1.04 1.86 2.91
CA SER A 87 -2.47 2.18 2.91
C SER A 87 -3.07 2.18 4.31
N ILE A 88 -2.55 1.35 5.23
CA ILE A 88 -3.06 1.25 6.60
C ILE A 88 -2.91 2.58 7.37
N PRO A 89 -1.69 3.15 7.55
CA PRO A 89 -1.55 4.43 8.24
C PRO A 89 -2.18 5.59 7.48
N MET A 90 -2.15 5.57 6.13
CA MET A 90 -2.81 6.61 5.32
C MET A 90 -4.32 6.64 5.57
N GLU A 91 -5.00 5.49 5.52
CA GLU A 91 -6.43 5.39 5.82
C GLU A 91 -6.74 5.70 7.28
N PHE A 92 -5.88 5.28 8.21
CA PHE A 92 -6.04 5.60 9.62
C PHE A 92 -6.04 7.12 9.85
N VAL A 93 -5.05 7.84 9.33
CA VAL A 93 -4.99 9.30 9.43
C VAL A 93 -6.20 9.94 8.73
N ALA A 94 -6.60 9.43 7.57
CA ALA A 94 -7.76 9.93 6.84
C ALA A 94 -9.06 9.82 7.65
N LEU A 95 -9.25 8.75 8.43
CA LEU A 95 -10.44 8.58 9.27
C LEU A 95 -10.53 9.59 10.41
N PHE A 96 -9.40 10.01 10.96
CA PHE A 96 -9.35 10.96 12.07
C PHE A 96 -9.10 12.40 11.63
N THR A 97 -8.89 12.63 10.33
CA THR A 97 -8.74 13.98 9.79
C THR A 97 -10.10 14.68 9.75
N LYS A 98 -10.29 15.62 10.67
CA LYS A 98 -11.56 16.31 10.92
C LYS A 98 -12.02 17.22 9.77
N ASN A 99 -11.13 17.56 8.82
CA ASN A 99 -11.39 18.43 7.68
C ASN A 99 -10.79 17.85 6.39
N VAL A 100 -11.34 16.76 5.86
CA VAL A 100 -11.02 16.31 4.50
C VAL A 100 -11.72 17.25 3.52
N ASN A 101 -11.04 18.33 3.16
CA ASN A 101 -11.51 19.21 2.09
C ASN A 101 -11.34 18.47 0.77
N TRP A 102 -12.45 18.14 0.11
CA TRP A 102 -12.43 17.64 -1.26
C TRP A 102 -12.02 18.77 -2.19
N THR A 103 -10.72 18.91 -2.42
CA THR A 103 -10.20 19.78 -3.48
C THR A 103 -10.47 19.10 -4.82
N CYS A 104 -11.24 19.74 -5.69
CA CYS A 104 -11.44 19.25 -7.05
C CYS A 104 -10.08 19.12 -7.76
N ILE A 105 -9.81 17.95 -8.34
CA ILE A 105 -8.65 17.77 -9.21
C ILE A 105 -8.94 18.55 -10.50
N PRO A 106 -8.12 19.53 -10.90
CA PRO A 106 -8.32 20.23 -12.16
C PRO A 106 -8.10 19.24 -13.32
N HIS A 107 -9.14 19.03 -14.13
CA HIS A 107 -9.11 18.10 -15.28
C HIS A 107 -8.50 18.72 -16.56
N ILE A 108 -7.98 19.94 -16.46
CA ILE A 108 -7.28 20.61 -17.54
C ILE A 108 -5.81 20.69 -17.13
N ASP A 109 -5.01 19.77 -17.66
CA ASP A 109 -3.58 19.77 -17.46
C ASP A 109 -2.93 20.66 -18.54
N THR A 110 -2.62 21.90 -18.16
CA THR A 110 -1.84 22.83 -19.00
C THR A 110 -0.35 22.79 -18.68
N THR A 111 0.12 21.86 -17.83
CA THR A 111 1.52 21.86 -17.40
C THR A 111 2.41 21.30 -18.51
N ASN A 112 3.34 22.13 -18.98
CA ASN A 112 4.40 21.72 -19.90
C ASN A 112 5.67 21.44 -19.08
N PHE A 113 6.52 20.51 -19.51
CA PHE A 113 7.72 20.10 -18.75
C PHE A 113 8.69 21.26 -18.43
N GLY A 114 8.57 22.41 -19.11
CA GLY A 114 9.31 23.64 -18.82
C GLY A 114 8.92 24.32 -17.51
N ASP A 115 7.65 24.24 -17.10
CA ASP A 115 7.12 24.97 -15.93
C ASP A 115 7.54 24.34 -14.60
N LEU A 116 7.83 23.03 -14.61
CA LEU A 116 8.31 22.29 -13.44
C LEU A 116 9.71 22.74 -13.00
N ASN A 117 10.51 23.31 -13.90
CA ASN A 117 11.85 23.78 -13.58
C ASN A 117 11.82 25.16 -12.89
N GLU A 118 10.82 26.01 -13.17
CA GLU A 118 10.65 27.30 -12.51
C GLU A 118 10.08 27.17 -11.08
N GLY A 119 9.19 26.21 -10.84
CA GLY A 119 8.59 25.98 -9.52
C GLY A 119 9.60 25.48 -8.46
N VAL A 120 10.58 24.68 -8.88
CA VAL A 120 11.69 24.23 -8.01
C VAL A 120 12.61 25.41 -7.69
N CYS A 121 12.86 26.32 -8.64
CA CYS A 121 13.69 27.50 -8.45
C CYS A 121 13.07 28.48 -7.43
N LYS A 122 11.75 28.75 -7.53
CA LYS A 122 11.04 29.64 -6.57
C LYS A 122 10.96 29.06 -5.16
N THR A 123 10.87 27.74 -5.02
CA THR A 123 10.84 27.09 -3.71
C THR A 123 12.21 27.13 -3.01
N GLN A 124 13.30 27.22 -3.77
CA GLN A 124 14.65 27.42 -3.23
C GLN A 124 14.90 28.88 -2.82
N GLU A 125 14.45 29.86 -3.61
CA GLU A 125 14.59 31.29 -3.25
C GLU A 125 13.89 31.66 -1.93
N ILE A 126 12.70 31.09 -1.66
CA ILE A 126 11.94 31.37 -0.42
C ILE A 126 12.66 30.82 0.82
N LYS A 127 13.46 29.77 0.68
CA LYS A 127 14.26 29.23 1.80
C LYS A 127 15.53 30.04 2.06
N THR A 128 16.13 30.67 1.05
CA THR A 128 17.35 31.46 1.20
C THR A 128 17.12 32.90 1.68
N PHE A 129 15.89 33.40 1.66
CA PHE A 129 15.56 34.75 2.16
C PHE A 129 15.20 34.81 3.65
N ASN A 130 15.19 33.68 4.36
CA ASN A 130 14.81 33.57 5.78
C ASN A 130 15.92 33.01 6.68
N ASP A 131 17.16 32.95 6.18
CA ASP A 131 18.40 32.74 6.96
C ASP A 131 19.28 34.00 6.84
#